data_AF-W1XN14-F1
#
_entry.id   AF-W1XN14-F1
#
_cell.length_a   1.000
_cell.length_b   1.000
_cell.length_c   1.000
_cell.angle_alpha   90.00
_cell.angle_beta   90.00
_cell.angle_gamma   90.00
#
_symmetry.space_group_name_H-M   'P 1'
#
loop_
_entity.id
_entity.type
_entity.pdbx_description
1 polymer ?
#
loop_
_entity_poly.entity_id
_entity_poly.type
_entity_poly.pdbx_seq_one_letter_code
_entity_poly.pdbx_strand_id
1 'polypeptide(L)' 'PARATDDHNKRVELYKQAQVVMHDQAPALIIAHSTVFEPVRKEVKGYVVDPLGKHHFENVSIE' A
#
# COMPACT_ATOMS: atom_id res chain seq x y z
N PRO A 1 13.23 -16.01 9.72
CA PRO A 1 13.27 -14.55 10.00
C PRO A 1 12.12 -13.78 9.34
N ALA A 2 11.64 -12.69 10.00
CA ALA A 2 10.44 -11.85 9.75
C ALA A 2 9.15 -12.59 9.33
N ARG A 3 9.16 -13.29 8.20
CA ARG A 3 8.10 -14.20 7.74
C ARG A 3 7.88 -15.42 8.64
N ALA A 4 8.88 -15.78 9.46
CA ALA A 4 8.83 -16.97 10.32
C ALA A 4 8.32 -16.69 11.74
N THR A 5 8.08 -15.43 12.10
CA THR A 5 7.52 -15.03 13.40
C THR A 5 6.12 -14.45 13.18
N ASP A 6 5.22 -14.76 14.10
CA ASP A 6 3.84 -14.28 14.15
C ASP A 6 3.69 -13.00 15.00
N ASP A 7 4.66 -12.71 15.88
CA ASP A 7 4.71 -11.46 16.66
C ASP A 7 4.84 -10.24 15.73
N HIS A 8 3.79 -9.42 15.68
CA HIS A 8 3.74 -8.20 14.90
C HIS A 8 4.88 -7.22 15.23
N ASN A 9 5.18 -7.00 16.51
CA ASN A 9 6.22 -6.07 16.93
C ASN A 9 7.59 -6.55 16.51
N LYS A 10 7.82 -7.88 16.61
CA LYS A 10 9.07 -8.48 16.12
C LYS A 10 9.21 -8.35 14.60
N ARG A 11 8.11 -8.49 13.85
CA ARG A 11 8.10 -8.25 12.40
C ARG A 11 8.45 -6.81 12.05
N VAL A 12 7.88 -5.84 12.75
CA VAL A 12 8.17 -4.40 12.55
C VAL A 12 9.65 -4.11 12.76
N GLU A 13 10.24 -4.61 13.85
CA GLU A 13 11.68 -4.44 14.14
C GLU A 13 12.56 -5.01 13.01
N LEU A 14 12.25 -6.23 12.57
CA LEU A 14 13.02 -6.91 11.53
C LEU A 14 12.90 -6.21 10.16
N TYR A 15 11.72 -5.71 9.79
CA TYR A 15 11.56 -4.97 8.54
C TYR A 15 12.24 -3.59 8.57
N LYS A 16 12.25 -2.90 9.72
CA LYS A 16 13.01 -1.64 9.87
C LYS A 16 14.51 -1.87 9.67
N GLN A 17 15.06 -2.92 10.27
CA GLN A 17 16.47 -3.30 10.07
C GLN A 17 16.78 -3.63 8.60
N ALA A 18 15.87 -4.34 7.92
CA ALA A 18 16.03 -4.64 6.50
C ALA A 18 16.06 -3.37 5.62
N GLN A 19 15.26 -2.36 5.95
CA GLN A 19 15.27 -1.07 5.23
C GLN A 19 16.58 -0.32 5.41
N VAL A 20 17.20 -0.34 6.59
CA VAL A 20 18.53 0.24 6.84
C VAL A 20 19.58 -0.44 5.95
N VAL A 21 19.63 -1.77 5.95
CA VAL A 21 20.58 -2.53 5.11
C VAL A 21 20.39 -2.23 3.63
N MET A 22 19.14 -2.17 3.16
CA MET A 22 18.84 -1.85 1.75
C MET A 22 19.28 -0.43 1.39
N HIS A 23 19.06 0.55 2.27
CA HIS A 23 19.52 1.92 2.06
C HIS A 23 21.04 2.00 1.96
N ASP A 24 21.76 1.38 2.91
CA ASP A 24 23.22 1.45 2.99
C ASP A 24 23.92 0.74 1.82
N GLN A 25 23.30 -0.31 1.28
CA GLN A 25 23.81 -1.02 0.09
C GLN A 25 23.41 -0.36 -1.23
N ALA A 26 22.45 0.57 -1.22
CA ALA A 26 21.93 1.28 -2.39
C ALA A 26 21.74 0.40 -3.66
N PRO A 27 21.09 -0.79 -3.59
CA PRO A 27 20.96 -1.69 -4.73
C PRO A 27 20.00 -1.16 -5.81
N ALA A 28 19.19 -0.15 -5.48
CA ALA A 28 18.29 0.53 -6.39
C ALA A 28 18.14 2.01 -5.97
N LEU A 29 17.88 2.88 -6.94
CA LEU A 29 17.52 4.28 -6.69
C LEU A 29 16.00 4.39 -6.48
N ILE A 30 15.57 4.54 -5.23
CA ILE A 30 14.16 4.72 -4.87
C ILE A 30 13.79 6.19 -5.07
N ILE A 31 12.95 6.48 -6.06
CA ILE A 31 12.65 7.87 -6.48
C ILE A 31 11.44 8.44 -5.74
N ALA A 32 10.28 7.76 -5.80
CA ALA A 32 9.03 8.29 -5.26
C ALA A 32 7.97 7.21 -4.99
N HIS A 33 6.98 7.60 -4.18
CA HIS A 33 5.67 6.95 -4.05
C HIS A 33 4.60 7.95 -4.52
N SER A 34 3.78 7.60 -5.52
CA SER A 34 2.87 8.52 -6.19
C SER A 34 1.52 8.69 -5.47
N THR A 35 0.92 9.88 -5.57
CA THR A 35 -0.50 10.09 -5.22
C THR A 35 -1.40 9.51 -6.31
N VAL A 36 -2.42 8.73 -5.93
CA VAL A 36 -3.41 8.17 -6.85
C VAL A 36 -4.68 9.05 -6.83
N PHE A 37 -5.18 9.39 -8.02
CA PHE A 37 -6.42 10.14 -8.20
C PHE A 37 -7.38 9.35 -9.08
N GLU A 38 -8.59 9.10 -8.57
CA GLU A 38 -9.64 8.37 -9.26
C GLU A 38 -10.88 9.27 -9.33
N PRO A 39 -11.14 9.94 -10.47
CA PRO A 39 -12.28 10.84 -10.59
C PRO A 39 -13.59 10.05 -10.65
N VAL A 40 -14.47 10.32 -9.69
CA VAL A 40 -15.79 9.67 -9.57
C VAL A 40 -16.89 10.69 -9.90
N ARG A 41 -17.84 10.31 -10.75
CA ARG A 41 -19.03 11.12 -11.06
C ARG A 41 -19.87 11.35 -9.79
N LYS A 42 -20.53 12.50 -9.66
CA LYS A 42 -21.28 12.88 -8.43
C LYS A 42 -22.47 11.97 -8.15
N GLU A 43 -23.03 11.38 -9.20
CA GLU A 43 -24.17 10.46 -9.17
C GLU A 43 -23.76 9.07 -8.65
N VAL A 44 -22.46 8.74 -8.69
CA VAL A 44 -21.93 7.45 -8.23
C VAL A 44 -21.78 7.47 -6.71
N LYS A 45 -22.46 6.54 -6.02
CA LYS A 45 -22.38 6.36 -4.57
C LYS A 45 -21.71 5.03 -4.23
N GLY A 46 -21.08 4.96 -3.06
CA GLY A 46 -20.49 3.72 -2.54
C GLY A 46 -19.13 3.32 -3.14
N TYR A 47 -18.55 4.14 -4.02
CA TYR A 47 -17.20 3.92 -4.54
C TYR A 47 -16.13 4.21 -3.48
N VAL A 48 -15.19 3.28 -3.29
CA VAL A 48 -14.06 3.39 -2.36
C VAL A 48 -12.77 3.05 -3.10
N VAL A 49 -11.77 3.94 -3.03
CA VAL A 49 -10.45 3.73 -3.65
C VAL A 49 -9.74 2.56 -2.95
N ASP A 50 -9.27 1.59 -3.71
CA ASP A 50 -8.51 0.45 -3.20
C ASP A 50 -7.00 0.79 -3.16
N PRO A 51 -6.34 0.74 -2.00
CA PRO A 51 -4.88 0.90 -1.93
C PRO A 51 -4.10 -0.20 -2.67
N LEU A 52 -4.74 -1.32 -3.03
CA LEU A 52 -4.17 -2.36 -3.88
C LEU A 52 -4.35 -2.09 -5.39
N GLY A 53 -4.98 -0.97 -5.75
CA GLY A 53 -5.08 -0.46 -7.12
C GLY A 53 -6.14 -1.11 -8.01
N LYS A 54 -7.10 -1.86 -7.44
CA LYS A 54 -8.24 -2.39 -8.19
C LYS A 54 -9.44 -1.47 -8.09
N HIS A 55 -10.36 -1.62 -9.04
CA HIS A 55 -11.66 -0.95 -9.01
C HIS A 55 -12.75 -1.94 -8.62
N HIS A 56 -13.39 -1.71 -7.47
CA HIS A 56 -14.49 -2.53 -6.94
C HIS A 56 -15.83 -1.83 -7.20
N PHE A 57 -16.80 -2.56 -7.75
CA PHE A 57 -18.11 -2.02 -8.13
C PHE A 57 -19.29 -2.72 -7.43
N GLU A 58 -19.01 -3.71 -6.59
CA GLU A 58 -20.00 -4.54 -5.90
C GLU A 58 -20.89 -3.72 -4.95
N ASN A 59 -20.35 -2.63 -4.40
CA ASN A 59 -21.05 -1.74 -3.47
C ASN A 59 -21.50 -0.42 -4.11
N VAL A 60 -21.39 -0.31 -5.44
CA VAL A 60 -21.59 0.95 -6.16
C VAL A 60 -23.03 1.04 -6.69
N SER A 61 -23.64 2.21 -6.54
CA SER A 61 -24.94 2.55 -7.13
C SER A 61 -24.91 3.91 -7.82
N ILE A 62 -25.95 4.17 -8.63
CA ILE A 62 -26.20 5.46 -9.29
C ILE A 62 -27.49 6.03 -8.71
N GLU A 63 -27.46 7.32 -8.37
CA GLU A 63 -28.64 8.12 -7.99
C GLU A 63 -29.57 8.43 -9.19
#